data_AF-A0A3B3ITV0-F1
#
_entry.id   AF-A0A3B3ITV0-F1
#
_cell.length_a   1.000
_cell.length_b   1.000
_cell.length_c   1.000
_cell.angle_alpha   90.00
_cell.angle_beta   90.00
_cell.angle_gamma   90.00
#
_symmetry.space_group_name_H-M   'P 1'
#
loop_
_entity.id
_entity.type
_entity.pdbx_description
1 polymer ?
#
loop_
_entity_poly.entity_id
_entity_poly.type
_entity_poly.pdbx_seq_one_letter_code
_entity_poly.pdbx_strand_id
1 'polypeptide(L)'
;MDVTIVKTDYEGQAKKLLELMENTDVIIVAGGDGTLQEVVTGVLRRTDEATFSKIPIGFIPLGETSSLSHTLFAESGNKVQHITDATLAIVKGETVPLDVLQIKGEKEQPVFAMTGLRWGSFRDAGVKVSKYWYLGPL
;
A
#
# COMPACT_ATOMS: atom_id res chain seq x y z
N MET A 1 -21.58 -11.77 -4.17
CA MET A 1 -20.38 -10.92 -4.17
C MET A 1 -19.40 -11.58 -5.10
N ASP A 2 -19.09 -10.94 -6.21
CA ASP A 2 -18.13 -11.48 -7.17
C ASP A 2 -16.72 -11.06 -6.73
N VAL A 3 -15.76 -11.99 -6.78
CA VAL A 3 -14.40 -11.75 -6.29
C VAL A 3 -13.43 -12.21 -7.35
N THR A 4 -12.70 -11.25 -7.93
CA THR A 4 -11.61 -11.52 -8.86
C THR A 4 -10.29 -11.42 -8.12
N ILE A 5 -9.50 -12.50 -8.13
CA ILE A 5 -8.18 -12.54 -7.51
C ILE A 5 -7.13 -12.35 -8.61
N VAL A 6 -6.31 -11.31 -8.50
CA VAL A 6 -5.19 -11.06 -9.40
C VAL A 6 -3.89 -11.18 -8.63
N LYS A 7 -3.02 -12.07 -9.08
CA LYS A 7 -1.66 -12.19 -8.55
C LYS A 7 -0.73 -11.30 -9.36
N THR A 8 0.07 -10.51 -8.66
CA THR A 8 1.16 -9.73 -9.28
C THR A 8 2.46 -10.52 -9.24
N ASP A 9 3.16 -10.56 -10.37
CA ASP A 9 4.40 -11.30 -10.59
C ASP A 9 5.63 -10.39 -10.65
N TYR A 10 5.46 -9.08 -10.85
CA TYR A 10 6.57 -8.12 -10.93
C TYR A 10 6.21 -6.71 -10.44
N GLU A 11 7.25 -5.93 -10.11
CA GLU A 11 7.13 -4.55 -9.63
C GLU A 11 6.45 -3.62 -10.67
N GLY A 12 5.48 -2.84 -10.21
CA GLY A 12 4.70 -1.91 -11.02
C GLY A 12 3.55 -2.56 -11.80
N GLN A 13 3.31 -3.87 -11.66
CA GLN A 13 2.18 -4.53 -12.31
C GLN A 13 0.85 -4.08 -11.74
N ALA A 14 0.73 -3.92 -10.41
CA ALA A 14 -0.51 -3.48 -9.78
C ALA A 14 -0.93 -2.09 -10.28
N LYS A 15 0.04 -1.20 -10.39
CA LYS A 15 -0.14 0.16 -10.93
C LYS A 15 -0.73 0.12 -12.36
N LYS A 16 -0.15 -0.66 -13.26
CA LYS A 16 -0.62 -0.79 -14.66
C LYS A 16 -1.99 -1.44 -14.75
N LEU A 17 -2.25 -2.46 -13.92
CA LEU A 17 -3.54 -3.13 -13.87
C LEU A 17 -4.66 -2.14 -13.50
N LEU A 18 -4.41 -1.28 -12.51
CA LEU A 18 -5.38 -0.31 -12.05
C LEU A 18 -5.60 0.85 -12.99
N GLU A 19 -4.66 1.16 -13.90
CA GLU A 19 -4.90 2.11 -14.99
C GLU A 19 -5.94 1.59 -16.01
N LEU A 20 -6.09 0.27 -16.13
CA LEU A 20 -6.95 -0.40 -17.11
C LEU A 20 -8.21 -1.02 -16.51
N MET A 21 -8.31 -1.07 -15.17
CA MET A 21 -9.44 -1.66 -14.47
C MET A 21 -10.70 -0.80 -14.66
N GLU A 22 -11.83 -1.44 -14.93
CA GLU A 22 -13.13 -0.78 -15.00
C GLU A 22 -14.04 -1.35 -13.90
N ASN A 23 -14.94 -0.51 -13.38
CA ASN A 23 -16.08 -0.85 -12.52
C ASN A 23 -15.83 -1.89 -11.41
N THR A 24 -15.46 -1.43 -10.21
CA THR A 24 -15.32 -2.28 -9.01
C THR A 24 -15.85 -1.52 -7.79
N ASP A 25 -16.49 -2.23 -6.86
CA ASP A 25 -17.05 -1.63 -5.64
C ASP A 25 -16.01 -1.45 -4.52
N VAL A 26 -15.01 -2.34 -4.45
CA VAL A 26 -13.97 -2.35 -3.42
C VAL A 26 -12.67 -2.93 -3.99
N ILE A 27 -11.53 -2.32 -3.69
CA ILE A 27 -10.20 -2.86 -4.04
C ILE A 27 -9.57 -3.43 -2.77
N ILE A 28 -9.16 -4.69 -2.78
CA ILE A 28 -8.45 -5.31 -1.64
C ILE A 28 -7.00 -5.57 -2.03
N VAL A 29 -6.08 -4.98 -1.27
CA VAL A 29 -4.64 -5.14 -1.45
C VAL A 29 -4.09 -6.05 -0.35
N ALA A 30 -3.66 -7.24 -0.72
CA ALA A 30 -2.98 -8.16 0.18
C ALA A 30 -1.48 -8.16 -0.12
N GLY A 31 -0.68 -7.50 0.72
CA GLY A 31 0.74 -7.27 0.40
C GLY A 31 1.49 -6.44 1.44
N GLY A 32 2.62 -5.87 1.03
CA GLY A 32 3.38 -4.91 1.83
C GLY A 32 3.07 -3.46 1.44
N ASP A 33 3.75 -2.52 2.10
CA ASP A 33 3.58 -1.08 1.84
C ASP A 33 3.85 -0.71 0.37
N GLY A 34 4.83 -1.37 -0.27
CA GLY A 34 5.14 -1.14 -1.70
C GLY A 34 3.99 -1.53 -2.63
N THR A 35 3.34 -2.67 -2.38
CA THR A 35 2.17 -3.10 -3.17
C THR A 35 1.01 -2.13 -3.01
N LEU A 36 0.75 -1.67 -1.78
CA LEU A 36 -0.28 -0.68 -1.53
C LEU A 36 0.05 0.67 -2.19
N GLN A 37 1.32 1.08 -2.17
CA GLN A 37 1.77 2.30 -2.85
C GLN A 37 1.59 2.21 -4.37
N GLU A 38 1.88 1.06 -4.99
CA GLU A 38 1.61 0.85 -6.42
C GLU A 38 0.13 0.98 -6.74
N VAL A 39 -0.74 0.42 -5.88
CA VAL A 39 -2.18 0.48 -6.05
C VAL A 39 -2.70 1.92 -5.97
N VAL A 40 -2.36 2.63 -4.89
CA VAL A 40 -2.77 4.03 -4.72
C VAL A 40 -2.22 4.92 -5.84
N THR A 41 -0.97 4.69 -6.25
CA THR A 41 -0.38 5.43 -7.38
C THR A 41 -1.12 5.12 -8.69
N GLY A 42 -1.53 3.87 -8.92
CA GLY A 42 -2.33 3.49 -10.08
C GLY A 42 -3.67 4.21 -10.10
N VAL A 43 -4.40 4.19 -8.98
CA VAL A 43 -5.69 4.87 -8.79
C VAL A 43 -5.57 6.37 -9.07
N LEU A 44 -4.61 7.04 -8.44
CA LEU A 44 -4.47 8.50 -8.51
C LEU A 44 -3.83 9.01 -9.82
N ARG A 45 -3.38 8.11 -10.71
CA ARG A 45 -2.90 8.44 -12.05
C ARG A 45 -3.95 8.30 -13.14
N ARG A 46 -5.14 7.77 -12.80
CA ARG A 46 -6.21 7.59 -13.76
C ARG A 46 -6.77 8.92 -14.25
N THR A 47 -7.35 8.91 -15.45
CA THR A 47 -8.04 10.08 -16.02
C THR A 47 -9.38 10.36 -15.34
N ASP A 48 -10.03 9.33 -14.80
CA ASP A 48 -11.28 9.37 -14.03
C ASP A 48 -11.04 9.32 -12.51
N GLU A 49 -9.85 9.73 -12.06
CA GLU A 49 -9.40 9.70 -10.66
C GLU A 49 -10.46 10.22 -9.67
N ALA A 50 -11.08 11.38 -9.94
CA ALA A 50 -12.09 11.98 -9.05
C ALA A 50 -13.32 11.10 -8.75
N THR A 51 -13.58 10.09 -9.59
CA THR A 51 -14.63 9.09 -9.36
C THR A 51 -14.03 7.82 -8.80
N PHE A 52 -12.93 7.35 -9.37
CA PHE A 52 -12.30 6.09 -8.98
C PHE A 52 -11.67 6.13 -7.58
N SER A 53 -11.17 7.29 -7.13
CA SER A 53 -10.59 7.47 -5.79
C SER A 53 -11.62 7.40 -4.65
N LYS A 54 -12.91 7.40 -4.98
CA LYS A 54 -14.01 7.17 -4.02
C LYS A 54 -14.24 5.69 -3.72
N ILE A 55 -13.66 4.79 -4.52
CA ILE A 55 -13.74 3.35 -4.28
C ILE A 55 -12.88 3.03 -3.05
N PRO A 56 -13.44 2.42 -1.99
CA PRO A 56 -12.68 2.09 -0.80
C PRO A 56 -11.58 1.06 -1.10
N ILE A 57 -10.43 1.27 -0.47
CA ILE A 57 -9.27 0.36 -0.57
C ILE A 57 -9.10 -0.35 0.77
N GLY A 58 -9.32 -1.66 0.77
CA GLY A 58 -8.99 -2.54 1.88
C GLY A 58 -7.53 -2.96 1.82
N PHE A 59 -6.84 -3.00 2.96
CA PHE A 59 -5.43 -3.41 3.03
C PHE A 59 -5.24 -4.56 4.02
N ILE A 60 -4.71 -5.68 3.53
CA ILE A 60 -4.34 -6.85 4.32
C ILE A 60 -2.80 -6.90 4.38
N PRO A 61 -2.19 -6.63 5.55
CA PRO A 61 -0.74 -6.54 5.68
C PRO A 61 -0.09 -7.93 5.67
N LEU A 62 0.52 -8.30 4.56
CA LEU A 62 1.26 -9.56 4.40
C LEU A 62 2.78 -9.38 4.48
N GLY A 63 3.28 -8.14 4.42
CA GLY A 63 4.71 -7.80 4.52
C GLY A 63 5.32 -8.12 5.89
N GLU A 64 6.65 -8.10 5.98
CA GLU A 64 7.38 -8.22 7.26
C GLU A 64 7.23 -6.96 8.11
N THR A 65 7.30 -5.80 7.45
CA THR A 65 7.03 -4.49 8.05
C THR A 65 5.88 -3.84 7.29
N SER A 66 4.84 -3.39 7.97
CA SER A 66 3.81 -2.56 7.37
C SER A 66 3.57 -1.31 8.20
N SER A 67 4.12 -0.20 7.75
CA SER A 67 4.05 1.07 8.47
C SER A 67 2.62 1.62 8.60
N LEU A 68 1.75 1.34 7.60
CA LEU A 68 0.35 1.75 7.66
C LEU A 68 -0.51 0.90 8.58
N SER A 69 -0.22 -0.41 8.71
CA SER A 69 -1.06 -1.27 9.55
C SER A 69 -1.04 -0.84 11.02
N HIS A 70 0.11 -0.38 11.51
CA HIS A 70 0.25 0.18 12.87
C HIS A 70 -0.53 1.49 13.09
N THR A 71 -0.86 2.21 12.00
CA THR A 71 -1.67 3.43 12.07
C THR A 71 -3.16 3.12 12.03
N LEU A 72 -3.55 2.08 11.28
CA LEU A 72 -4.95 1.69 11.07
C LEU A 72 -5.48 0.75 12.16
N PHE A 73 -4.61 -0.08 12.75
CA PHE A 73 -4.97 -1.10 13.71
C PHE A 73 -4.09 -1.00 14.96
N ALA A 74 -4.64 -1.41 16.10
CA ALA A 74 -3.86 -1.47 17.33
C ALA A 74 -2.65 -2.41 17.17
N GLU A 75 -1.52 -2.04 17.78
CA GLU A 75 -0.36 -2.92 17.78
C GLU A 75 -0.69 -4.24 18.48
N SER A 76 -0.49 -5.33 17.75
CA SER A 76 -0.57 -6.69 18.27
C SER A 76 0.77 -7.33 17.98
N GLY A 77 1.33 -8.07 18.94
CA GLY A 77 2.58 -8.82 18.73
C GLY A 77 2.42 -10.02 17.79
N ASN A 78 1.22 -10.23 17.21
CA ASN A 78 0.89 -11.41 16.43
C ASN A 78 0.41 -11.02 15.03
N LYS A 79 1.24 -11.31 14.02
CA LYS A 79 0.94 -11.06 12.61
C LYS A 79 -0.39 -11.68 12.14
N VAL A 80 -0.79 -12.83 12.69
CA VAL A 80 -2.06 -13.49 12.35
C VAL A 80 -3.26 -12.67 12.85
N GLN A 81 -3.14 -12.06 14.03
CA GLN A 81 -4.17 -11.17 14.56
C GLN A 81 -4.33 -9.95 13.65
N HIS A 82 -3.24 -9.32 13.23
CA HIS A 82 -3.31 -8.18 12.29
C HIS A 82 -3.98 -8.51 10.96
N ILE A 83 -3.68 -9.67 10.36
CA ILE A 83 -4.36 -10.11 9.14
C ILE A 83 -5.86 -10.32 9.39
N THR A 84 -6.21 -10.91 10.54
CA THR A 84 -7.61 -11.19 10.91
C THR A 84 -8.38 -9.90 11.16
N ASP A 85 -7.82 -8.96 11.91
CA ASP A 85 -8.43 -7.68 12.23
C ASP A 85 -8.63 -6.83 10.97
N ALA A 86 -7.63 -6.78 10.09
CA ALA A 86 -7.73 -6.09 8.82
C ALA A 86 -8.82 -6.71 7.92
N THR A 87 -8.86 -8.04 7.82
CA THR A 87 -9.89 -8.74 7.04
C THR A 87 -11.28 -8.50 7.63
N LEU A 88 -11.41 -8.50 8.96
CA LEU A 88 -12.68 -8.26 9.63
C LEU A 88 -13.17 -6.82 9.41
N ALA A 89 -12.29 -5.83 9.49
CA ALA A 89 -12.63 -4.42 9.19
C ALA A 89 -13.14 -4.25 7.75
N ILE A 90 -12.48 -4.91 6.79
CA ILE A 90 -12.91 -4.90 5.38
C ILE A 90 -14.31 -5.51 5.23
N VAL A 91 -14.56 -6.68 5.84
CA VAL A 91 -15.87 -7.35 5.77
C VAL A 91 -16.98 -6.52 6.43
N LYS A 92 -16.66 -5.80 7.50
CA LYS A 92 -17.59 -4.88 8.17
C LYS A 92 -17.83 -3.58 7.39
N GLY A 93 -17.01 -3.26 6.40
CA GLY A 93 -17.08 -2.01 5.66
C GLY A 93 -16.66 -0.78 6.48
N GLU A 94 -15.79 -0.97 7.47
CA GLU A 94 -15.26 0.13 8.28
C GLU A 94 -14.20 0.89 7.47
N THR A 95 -14.48 2.15 7.11
CA THR A 95 -13.59 2.99 6.30
C THR A 95 -13.17 4.24 7.04
N VAL A 96 -11.92 4.66 6.84
CA VAL A 96 -11.40 5.96 7.32
C VAL A 96 -10.84 6.75 6.13
N PRO A 97 -11.02 8.08 6.10
CA PRO A 97 -10.32 8.91 5.12
C PRO A 97 -8.82 8.88 5.40
N LEU A 98 -8.00 8.81 4.34
CA LEU A 98 -6.55 8.79 4.43
C LEU A 98 -5.97 9.85 3.50
N ASP A 99 -5.11 10.71 4.04
CA ASP A 99 -4.39 11.70 3.25
C ASP A 99 -3.25 11.05 2.45
N VAL A 100 -3.01 11.57 1.25
CA VAL A 100 -1.96 11.08 0.35
C VAL A 100 -1.04 12.22 -0.06
N LEU A 101 0.26 12.01 0.09
CA LEU A 101 1.28 12.94 -0.35
C LEU A 101 1.58 12.72 -1.84
N GLN A 102 1.35 13.75 -2.65
CA GLN A 102 1.78 13.77 -4.05
C GLN A 102 3.21 14.29 -4.18
N ILE A 103 4.07 13.50 -4.82
CA ILE A 103 5.46 13.83 -5.09
C ILE A 103 5.64 13.93 -6.60
N LYS A 104 5.99 15.13 -7.08
CA LYS A 104 6.12 15.42 -8.51
C LYS A 104 7.53 15.91 -8.83
N GLY A 105 8.23 15.16 -9.68
CA GLY A 105 9.48 15.60 -10.30
C GLY A 105 9.23 16.45 -11.56
N GLU A 106 10.28 17.04 -12.11
CA GLU A 106 10.17 17.91 -13.30
C GLU A 106 9.81 17.16 -14.58
N LYS A 107 10.28 15.92 -14.74
CA LYS A 107 10.15 15.13 -15.98
C LYS A 107 9.37 13.82 -15.81
N GLU A 108 9.03 13.47 -14.59
CA GLU A 108 8.42 12.18 -14.25
C GLU A 108 6.95 12.33 -13.88
N GLN A 109 6.19 11.25 -14.09
CA GLN A 109 4.82 11.21 -13.60
C GLN A 109 4.80 11.23 -12.06
N PRO A 110 3.79 11.89 -11.46
CA PRO A 110 3.70 12.01 -10.00
C PRO A 110 3.61 10.64 -9.34
N VAL A 111 4.34 10.45 -8.25
CA VAL A 111 4.22 9.27 -7.38
C VAL A 111 3.53 9.69 -6.08
N PHE A 112 2.83 8.75 -5.46
CA PHE A 112 2.04 9.03 -4.27
C PHE A 112 2.58 8.23 -3.08
N ALA A 113 2.48 8.79 -1.89
CA ALA A 113 2.94 8.17 -0.64
C ALA A 113 1.91 8.39 0.48
N MET A 114 1.76 7.41 1.37
CA MET A 114 0.77 7.46 2.46
C MET A 114 1.42 7.62 3.85
N THR A 115 2.63 7.11 4.04
CA THR A 115 3.33 7.15 5.35
C THR A 115 4.38 8.24 5.44
N GLY A 116 5.13 8.48 4.36
CA GLY A 116 6.09 9.58 4.34
C GLY A 116 7.13 9.47 3.24
N LEU A 117 7.95 10.52 3.16
CA LEU A 117 9.09 10.63 2.25
C LEU A 117 10.39 10.60 3.06
N ARG A 118 11.35 9.76 2.65
CA ARG A 118 12.68 9.68 3.27
C ARG A 118 13.76 9.99 2.25
N TRP A 119 14.66 10.93 2.57
CA TRP A 119 15.78 11.34 1.73
C TRP A 119 17.08 11.40 2.54
N GLY A 120 18.22 11.13 1.89
CA GLY A 120 19.55 11.44 2.41
C GLY A 120 20.17 10.31 3.22
N SER A 121 21.15 10.65 4.05
CA SER A 121 21.99 9.67 4.76
C SER A 121 21.20 8.64 5.57
N PHE A 122 20.06 9.02 6.14
CA PHE A 122 19.19 8.10 6.89
C PHE A 122 18.56 7.03 5.98
N ARG A 123 18.07 7.43 4.80
CA ARG A 123 17.54 6.49 3.79
C ARG A 123 18.66 5.59 3.27
N ASP A 124 19.83 6.15 3.00
CA ASP A 124 20.97 5.39 2.48
C ASP A 124 21.52 4.37 3.49
N ALA A 125 21.50 4.71 4.78
CA ALA A 125 21.80 3.78 5.86
C ALA A 125 20.75 2.66 5.94
N GLY A 126 19.46 3.02 5.88
CA GLY A 126 18.35 2.06 5.91
C GLY A 126 18.42 1.01 4.79
N VAL A 127 18.73 1.42 3.56
CA VAL A 127 18.87 0.50 2.42
C VAL A 127 20.05 -0.48 2.59
N LYS A 128 21.08 -0.08 3.35
CA LYS A 128 22.25 -0.93 3.60
C LYS A 128 22.08 -1.86 4.79
N VAL A 129 21.10 -1.64 5.66
CA VAL A 129 20.95 -2.39 6.92
C VAL A 129 20.87 -3.90 6.69
N SER A 130 20.17 -4.32 5.62
CA SER A 130 20.02 -5.74 5.24
C SER A 130 21.35 -6.40 4.85
N LYS A 131 22.34 -5.62 4.40
CA LYS A 131 23.69 -6.13 4.08
C LYS A 131 24.51 -6.46 5.33
N TYR A 132 24.12 -5.93 6.48
CA TYR A 132 24.82 -6.11 7.75
C TYR A 132 24.15 -7.12 8.68
N TRP A 133 23.35 -8.05 8.12
CA TRP A 133 22.63 -9.09 8.88
C TRP A 133 23.52 -9.88 9.87
N TYR A 134 24.81 -10.02 9.56
CA TYR A 134 25.79 -10.75 10.38
C TYR A 134 26.17 -10.04 11.69
N LEU A 135 25.82 -8.74 11.84
CA LEU A 135 26.06 -7.99 13.08
C LEU A 135 24.96 -8.22 14.13
N GLY A 136 23.90 -8.97 13.79
CA GLY A 136 22.75 -9.16 14.66
C GLY A 136 21.87 -7.91 14.78
N PRO A 137 20.82 -7.95 15.63
CA PRO A 137 20.00 -6.77 15.90
C PRO A 137 20.83 -5.73 16.67
N LEU A 138 20.96 -4.53 16.07
CA LEU A 138 21.56 -3.34 16.68
C LEU A 138 20.49 -2.48 17.37
#